data_AF-A0A351WM83-F1
#
_entry.id   AF-A0A351WM83-F1
#
_cell.length_a   1.000
_cell.length_b   1.000
_cell.length_c   1.000
_cell.angle_alpha   90.00
_cell.angle_beta   90.00
_cell.angle_gamma   90.00
#
_symmetry.space_group_name_H-M   'P 1'
#
loop_
_entity.id
_entity.type
_entity.pdbx_description
1 polymer ?
#
loop_
_entity_poly.entity_id
_entity_poly.type
_entity_poly.pdbx_seq_one_letter_code
_entity_poly.pdbx_strand_id
1 'polypeptide(L)'
;MANTDFFDDDLIKQRDATKKIRLGSSDEPVGTLSDPSASDEVPVRPVSDFNLTRMAKHKHEVNEQVATAMQELERLRKRQEDLEREKRDLEDLRRKQQDYDAGKREMIERLSQSLVILEKDELQAERLTELLASTRKRFKTMQSDIESLREDTWPEDQIRDELSKALVILDDARLEFNKGMAKIDAATGENQQTTSQSKAVIFEERHGHDEETRDFMYWMKVGLAVSTPLMATLVILFLFFVLLHSSGMI
;
A
#
# COMPACT_ATOMS: atom_id res chain seq x y z
N MET A 1 10.66 27.60 -11.67
CA MET A 1 9.72 27.33 -12.77
C MET A 1 10.55 27.00 -14.00
N ALA A 2 10.77 25.72 -14.27
CA ALA A 2 11.50 25.26 -15.45
C ALA A 2 10.51 24.45 -16.28
N ASN A 3 9.88 25.12 -17.25
CA ASN A 3 9.08 24.46 -18.28
C ASN A 3 10.06 23.82 -19.26
N THR A 4 10.30 22.53 -19.11
CA THR A 4 11.03 21.73 -20.09
C THR A 4 10.08 21.36 -21.22
N ASP A 5 10.17 22.17 -22.26
CA ASP A 5 9.71 21.97 -23.62
C ASP A 5 10.47 20.79 -24.25
N PHE A 6 9.93 19.58 -24.12
CA PHE A 6 10.55 18.33 -24.57
C PHE A 6 9.84 17.73 -25.80
N PHE A 7 8.77 18.37 -26.29
CA PHE A 7 7.87 17.78 -27.29
C PHE A 7 7.98 18.37 -28.70
N ASP A 8 8.52 19.57 -28.90
CA ASP A 8 8.39 20.26 -30.19
C ASP A 8 9.58 20.14 -31.17
N ASP A 9 10.79 19.72 -30.77
CA ASP A 9 11.96 19.75 -31.67
C ASP A 9 12.14 18.48 -32.56
N ASP A 10 11.66 17.31 -32.12
CA ASP A 10 11.87 16.06 -32.88
C ASP A 10 10.84 15.83 -34.00
N LEU A 11 9.65 16.43 -33.91
CA LEU A 11 8.59 16.29 -34.92
C LEU A 11 8.87 17.09 -36.21
N ILE A 12 9.65 18.17 -36.11
CA ILE A 12 9.92 19.06 -37.26
C ILE A 12 10.99 18.44 -38.18
N LYS A 13 12.00 17.76 -37.62
CA LYS A 13 13.12 17.17 -38.39
C LYS A 13 12.70 16.03 -39.32
N GLN A 14 11.70 15.23 -38.96
CA GLN A 14 11.23 14.12 -39.82
C GLN A 14 10.47 14.60 -41.07
N ARG A 15 9.77 15.74 -40.99
CA ARG A 15 8.98 16.25 -42.12
C ARG A 15 9.87 16.79 -43.26
N ASP A 16 11.00 17.40 -42.90
CA ASP A 16 11.92 18.00 -43.87
C ASP A 16 12.76 16.95 -44.62
N ALA A 17 13.09 15.83 -43.96
CA ALA A 17 13.78 14.70 -44.60
C ALA A 17 12.90 14.03 -45.67
N THR A 18 11.61 13.88 -45.40
CA THR A 18 10.66 13.21 -46.31
C THR A 18 10.33 14.05 -47.54
N LYS A 19 10.39 15.39 -47.42
CA LYS A 19 10.11 16.31 -48.54
C LYS A 19 11.28 16.43 -49.53
N LYS A 20 12.52 16.13 -49.10
CA LYS A 20 13.72 16.24 -49.93
C LYS A 20 13.96 15.06 -50.89
N ILE A 21 13.27 13.93 -50.69
CA ILE A 21 13.50 12.68 -51.44
C ILE A 21 12.59 12.55 -52.70
N ARG A 22 11.61 13.43 -52.90
CA ARG A 22 10.60 13.28 -53.99
C ARG A 22 10.58 14.37 -55.06
N LEU A 23 11.68 15.11 -55.29
CA LEU A 23 11.70 16.11 -56.36
C LEU A 23 13.00 16.06 -57.17
N GLY A 24 12.90 15.43 -58.34
CA GLY A 24 13.92 15.30 -59.37
C GLY A 24 13.68 13.98 -60.11
N SER A 25 13.66 13.86 -61.43
CA SER A 25 13.78 14.80 -62.54
C SER A 25 13.24 14.03 -63.76
N SER A 26 12.57 14.73 -64.67
CA SER A 26 12.21 14.29 -66.01
C SER A 26 13.44 13.91 -66.85
N ASP A 27 13.33 12.88 -67.70
CA ASP A 27 13.86 12.88 -69.08
C ASP A 27 13.43 11.62 -69.88
N GLU A 28 12.67 11.86 -70.96
CA GLU A 28 12.55 11.06 -72.19
C GLU A 28 13.63 11.59 -73.17
N PRO A 29 14.22 10.85 -74.14
CA PRO A 29 13.46 10.48 -75.37
C PRO A 29 13.94 9.26 -76.22
N VAL A 30 13.00 8.75 -77.04
CA VAL A 30 13.10 8.34 -78.47
C VAL A 30 14.16 7.30 -78.91
N GLY A 31 13.65 6.19 -79.47
CA GLY A 31 14.37 5.29 -80.39
C GLY A 31 13.47 4.86 -81.55
N THR A 32 13.78 5.37 -82.74
CA THR A 32 13.07 5.23 -84.03
C THR A 32 13.30 3.89 -84.75
N LEU A 33 12.21 3.39 -85.35
CA LEU A 33 12.05 2.68 -86.64
C LEU A 33 13.24 1.93 -87.28
N SER A 34 13.01 0.63 -87.53
CA SER A 34 13.44 -0.04 -88.76
C SER A 34 12.59 -1.28 -89.05
N ASP A 35 11.81 -1.21 -90.13
CA ASP A 35 11.26 -2.34 -90.88
C ASP A 35 12.29 -2.71 -91.97
N PRO A 36 12.36 -3.97 -92.46
CA PRO A 36 11.46 -4.32 -93.56
C PRO A 36 10.98 -5.79 -93.59
N SER A 37 9.67 -5.93 -93.84
CA SER A 37 9.06 -6.70 -94.94
C SER A 37 9.54 -8.14 -95.19
N ALA A 38 8.69 -9.13 -94.90
CA ALA A 38 8.42 -10.25 -95.80
C ALA A 38 7.16 -11.03 -95.38
N SER A 39 6.35 -11.38 -96.39
CA SER A 39 5.35 -12.46 -96.46
C SER A 39 4.12 -12.37 -95.54
N ASP A 40 3.11 -11.69 -96.08
CA ASP A 40 1.81 -12.27 -96.45
C ASP A 40 1.56 -13.70 -95.95
N GLU A 41 0.89 -13.80 -94.79
CA GLU A 41 -0.01 -14.90 -94.46
C GLU A 41 -0.93 -14.36 -93.34
N VAL A 42 -2.20 -14.14 -93.65
CA VAL A 42 -3.23 -13.81 -92.66
C VAL A 42 -3.95 -15.11 -92.30
N PRO A 43 -3.65 -15.77 -91.17
CA PRO A 43 -4.59 -16.70 -90.59
C PRO A 43 -5.77 -15.88 -90.09
N VAL A 44 -6.92 -16.03 -90.74
CA VAL A 44 -8.21 -15.57 -90.22
C VAL A 44 -8.46 -16.34 -88.91
N ARG A 45 -7.99 -15.78 -87.80
CA ARG A 45 -8.32 -16.25 -86.45
C ARG A 45 -9.72 -15.75 -86.10
N PRO A 46 -10.59 -16.59 -85.54
CA PRO A 46 -11.95 -16.20 -85.21
C PRO A 46 -11.92 -15.04 -84.21
N VAL A 47 -12.71 -13.99 -84.48
CA VAL A 47 -12.84 -12.77 -83.65
C VAL A 47 -13.25 -13.09 -82.18
N SER A 48 -13.69 -14.33 -81.94
CA SER A 48 -13.94 -14.94 -80.63
C SER A 48 -12.68 -15.05 -79.76
N ASP A 49 -11.51 -15.35 -80.33
CA ASP A 49 -10.26 -15.53 -79.56
C ASP A 49 -9.69 -14.20 -79.05
N PHE A 50 -9.91 -13.11 -79.78
CA PHE A 50 -9.53 -11.75 -79.32
C PHE A 50 -10.42 -11.27 -78.17
N ASN A 51 -11.72 -11.59 -78.20
CA ASN A 51 -12.63 -11.29 -77.09
C ASN A 51 -12.34 -12.16 -75.87
N LEU A 52 -12.00 -13.44 -76.07
CA LEU A 52 -11.56 -14.34 -75.00
C LEU A 52 -10.22 -13.87 -74.41
N THR A 53 -9.30 -13.38 -75.24
CA THR A 53 -8.01 -12.80 -74.81
C THR A 53 -8.21 -11.50 -74.04
N ARG A 54 -9.15 -10.63 -74.46
CA ARG A 54 -9.47 -9.38 -73.75
C ARG A 54 -10.16 -9.65 -72.41
N MET A 55 -11.11 -10.58 -72.36
CA MET A 55 -11.75 -11.00 -71.12
C MET A 55 -10.79 -11.74 -70.20
N ALA A 56 -9.89 -12.56 -70.73
CA ALA A 56 -8.84 -13.22 -69.95
C ALA A 56 -7.85 -12.21 -69.38
N LYS A 57 -7.44 -11.21 -70.18
CA LYS A 57 -6.59 -10.09 -69.72
C LYS A 57 -7.29 -9.26 -68.64
N HIS A 58 -8.56 -8.92 -68.84
CA HIS A 58 -9.36 -8.19 -67.84
C HIS A 58 -9.56 -9.02 -66.55
N LYS A 59 -9.84 -10.33 -66.65
CA LYS A 59 -9.94 -11.23 -65.51
C LYS A 59 -8.60 -11.32 -64.76
N HIS A 60 -7.49 -11.34 -65.48
CA HIS A 60 -6.15 -11.34 -64.91
C HIS A 60 -5.84 -10.03 -64.19
N GLU A 61 -6.14 -8.88 -64.81
CA GLU A 61 -5.97 -7.55 -64.22
C GLU A 61 -6.85 -7.35 -62.98
N VAL A 62 -8.11 -7.79 -63.00
CA VAL A 62 -8.98 -7.78 -61.82
C VAL A 62 -8.43 -8.70 -60.73
N ASN A 63 -7.91 -9.87 -61.08
CA ASN A 63 -7.33 -10.79 -60.11
C ASN A 63 -6.03 -10.24 -59.50
N GLU A 64 -5.23 -9.51 -60.30
CA GLU A 64 -4.06 -8.78 -59.84
C GLU A 64 -4.47 -7.64 -58.89
N GLN A 65 -5.48 -6.83 -59.25
CA GLN A 65 -6.02 -5.78 -58.39
C GLN A 65 -6.59 -6.32 -57.08
N VAL A 66 -7.29 -7.46 -57.12
CA VAL A 66 -7.76 -8.16 -55.92
C VAL A 66 -6.60 -8.66 -55.09
N ALA A 67 -5.57 -9.25 -55.69
CA ALA A 67 -4.36 -9.69 -54.99
C ALA A 67 -3.63 -8.51 -54.33
N THR A 68 -3.48 -7.37 -55.03
CA THR A 68 -2.90 -6.16 -54.46
C THR A 68 -3.75 -5.59 -53.32
N ALA A 69 -5.07 -5.56 -53.48
CA ALA A 69 -5.98 -5.10 -52.43
C ALA A 69 -5.95 -6.01 -51.20
N MET A 70 -5.86 -7.34 -51.39
CA MET A 70 -5.68 -8.31 -50.30
C MET A 70 -4.34 -8.12 -49.58
N GLN A 71 -3.25 -7.88 -50.32
CA GLN A 71 -1.94 -7.59 -49.75
C GLN A 71 -1.92 -6.28 -48.96
N GLU A 72 -2.60 -5.25 -49.47
CA GLU A 72 -2.76 -3.97 -48.75
C GLU A 72 -3.60 -4.14 -47.49
N LEU A 73 -4.66 -4.95 -47.53
CA LEU A 73 -5.48 -5.30 -46.36
C LEU A 73 -4.66 -6.03 -45.29
N GLU A 74 -3.83 -7.00 -45.67
CA GLU A 74 -2.92 -7.71 -44.78
C GLU A 74 -1.94 -6.74 -44.11
N ARG A 75 -1.36 -5.83 -44.90
CA ARG A 75 -0.43 -4.80 -44.41
C ARG A 75 -1.11 -3.84 -43.44
N LEU A 76 -2.35 -3.44 -43.72
CA LEU A 76 -3.16 -2.59 -42.85
C LEU A 76 -3.51 -3.31 -41.55
N ARG A 77 -3.89 -4.59 -41.61
CA ARG A 77 -4.16 -5.41 -40.41
C ARG A 77 -2.94 -5.54 -39.53
N LYS A 78 -1.77 -5.82 -40.11
CA LYS A 78 -0.52 -5.90 -39.33
C LYS A 78 -0.21 -4.58 -38.63
N ARG A 79 -0.36 -3.44 -39.33
CA ARG A 79 -0.19 -2.12 -38.72
C ARG A 79 -1.22 -1.84 -37.64
N GLN A 80 -2.46 -2.28 -37.81
CA GLN A 80 -3.50 -2.14 -36.79
C GLN A 80 -3.12 -2.95 -35.55
N GLU A 81 -2.65 -4.18 -35.71
CA GLU A 81 -2.21 -5.02 -34.60
C GLU A 81 -1.01 -4.41 -33.86
N ASP A 82 -0.03 -3.89 -34.60
CA ASP A 82 1.13 -3.20 -34.02
C ASP A 82 0.69 -1.96 -33.22
N LEU A 83 -0.23 -1.16 -33.75
CA LEU A 83 -0.81 0.01 -33.06
C LEU A 83 -1.63 -0.38 -31.83
N GLU A 84 -2.38 -1.48 -31.89
CA GLU A 84 -3.14 -1.98 -30.73
C GLU A 84 -2.22 -2.50 -29.62
N ARG A 85 -1.05 -3.05 -29.97
CA ARG A 85 -0.03 -3.45 -28.99
C ARG A 85 0.60 -2.22 -28.33
N GLU A 86 1.04 -1.25 -29.12
CA GLU A 86 1.61 0.00 -28.61
C GLU A 86 0.62 0.75 -27.71
N LYS A 87 -0.66 0.78 -28.11
CA LYS A 87 -1.72 1.36 -27.29
C LYS A 87 -1.85 0.64 -25.94
N ARG A 88 -1.84 -0.69 -25.92
CA ARG A 88 -1.88 -1.47 -24.67
C ARG A 88 -0.67 -1.19 -23.79
N ASP A 89 0.52 -1.14 -24.36
CA ASP A 89 1.75 -0.85 -23.62
C ASP A 89 1.72 0.55 -23.00
N LEU A 90 1.23 1.56 -23.74
CA LEU A 90 1.06 2.92 -23.23
C LEU A 90 -0.03 3.01 -22.15
N GLU A 91 -1.14 2.29 -22.29
CA GLU A 91 -2.19 2.21 -21.27
C GLU A 91 -1.66 1.55 -19.98
N ASP A 92 -0.89 0.47 -20.09
CA ASP A 92 -0.26 -0.20 -18.96
C ASP A 92 0.79 0.68 -18.28
N LEU A 93 1.60 1.41 -19.04
CA LEU A 93 2.56 2.36 -18.49
C LEU A 93 1.85 3.50 -17.76
N ARG A 94 0.78 4.06 -18.35
CA ARG A 94 -0.05 5.09 -17.73
C ARG A 94 -0.66 4.58 -16.43
N ARG A 95 -1.17 3.36 -16.41
CA ARG A 95 -1.72 2.74 -15.21
C ARG A 95 -0.66 2.58 -14.12
N LYS A 96 0.52 2.05 -14.46
CA LYS A 96 1.65 1.93 -13.52
C LYS A 96 2.08 3.28 -12.96
N GLN A 97 2.10 4.33 -13.78
CA GLN A 97 2.43 5.67 -13.32
C GLN A 97 1.37 6.20 -12.34
N GLN A 98 0.08 5.99 -12.62
CA GLN A 98 -1.00 6.38 -11.71
C GLN A 98 -0.93 5.62 -10.39
N ASP A 99 -0.68 4.32 -10.43
CA ASP A 99 -0.53 3.48 -9.23
C ASP A 99 0.69 3.91 -8.41
N TYR A 100 1.82 4.21 -9.06
CA TYR A 100 3.02 4.73 -8.42
C TYR A 100 2.77 6.09 -7.76
N ASP A 101 2.15 7.04 -8.46
CA ASP A 101 1.88 8.38 -7.93
C ASP A 101 0.89 8.34 -6.77
N ALA A 102 -0.13 7.48 -6.85
CA ALA A 102 -1.09 7.24 -5.78
C ALA A 102 -0.40 6.62 -4.55
N GLY A 103 0.34 5.52 -4.74
CA GLY A 103 1.06 4.84 -3.66
C GLY A 103 2.13 5.74 -3.02
N LYS A 104 2.83 6.56 -3.81
CA LYS A 104 3.80 7.54 -3.29
C LYS A 104 3.11 8.58 -2.40
N ARG A 105 1.97 9.13 -2.82
CA ARG A 105 1.22 10.12 -2.03
C ARG A 105 0.71 9.51 -0.73
N GLU A 106 0.11 8.32 -0.82
CA GLU A 106 -0.37 7.58 0.35
C GLU A 106 0.76 7.31 1.34
N MET A 107 1.92 6.88 0.86
CA MET A 107 3.07 6.61 1.73
C MET A 107 3.64 7.87 2.39
N ILE A 108 3.71 8.98 1.65
CA ILE A 108 4.13 10.26 2.24
C ILE A 108 3.16 10.68 3.35
N GLU A 109 1.86 10.56 3.11
CA GLU A 109 0.84 10.90 4.11
C GLU A 109 0.92 10.00 5.34
N ARG A 110 0.95 8.67 5.16
CA ARG A 110 1.08 7.71 6.26
C ARG A 110 2.36 7.92 7.08
N LEU A 111 3.49 8.14 6.42
CA LEU A 111 4.76 8.43 7.09
C LEU A 111 4.72 9.77 7.83
N SER A 112 4.09 10.79 7.26
CA SER A 112 3.95 12.08 7.94
C SER A 112 3.10 11.97 9.21
N GLN A 113 2.02 11.19 9.17
CA GLN A 113 1.17 10.93 10.32
C GLN A 113 1.90 10.12 11.39
N SER A 114 2.62 9.07 10.99
CA SER A 114 3.36 8.22 11.94
C SER A 114 4.54 8.96 12.58
N LEU A 115 5.21 9.87 11.86
CA LEU A 115 6.26 10.71 12.42
C LEU A 115 5.72 11.63 13.52
N VAL A 116 4.58 12.28 13.30
CA VAL A 116 3.97 13.15 14.32
C VAL A 116 3.58 12.36 15.58
N ILE A 117 3.07 11.14 15.41
CA ILE A 117 2.78 10.25 16.54
C ILE A 117 4.06 9.87 17.28
N LEU A 118 5.10 9.48 16.54
CA LEU A 118 6.38 9.09 17.13
C LEU A 118 7.03 10.23 17.91
N GLU A 119 7.02 11.45 17.36
CA GLU A 119 7.51 12.66 18.04
C GLU A 119 6.73 12.94 19.33
N LYS A 120 5.41 12.75 19.32
CA LYS A 120 4.59 12.89 20.53
C LYS A 120 4.96 11.83 21.58
N ASP A 121 5.12 10.58 21.18
CA ASP A 121 5.46 9.48 22.07
C ASP A 121 6.88 9.66 22.65
N GLU A 122 7.82 10.18 21.86
CA GLU A 122 9.17 10.56 22.32
C GLU A 122 9.10 11.65 23.40
N LEU A 123 8.36 12.74 23.17
CA LEU A 123 8.17 13.80 24.17
C LEU A 123 7.49 13.29 25.44
N GLN A 124 6.54 12.34 25.32
CA GLN A 124 5.89 11.73 26.47
C GLN A 124 6.87 10.85 27.28
N ALA A 125 7.69 10.06 26.58
CA ALA A 125 8.74 9.27 27.22
C ALA A 125 9.75 10.15 27.96
N GLU A 126 10.22 11.23 27.34
CA GLU A 126 11.12 12.20 27.97
C GLU A 126 10.52 12.79 29.25
N ARG A 127 9.26 13.24 29.22
CA ARG A 127 8.56 13.75 30.41
C ARG A 127 8.47 12.70 31.52
N LEU A 128 8.22 11.45 31.16
CA LEU A 128 8.20 10.34 32.12
C LEU A 128 9.57 10.12 32.74
N THR A 129 10.65 10.19 31.94
CA THR A 129 12.02 10.07 32.48
C THR A 129 12.35 11.21 33.45
N GLU A 130 11.99 12.45 33.13
CA GLU A 130 12.19 13.60 34.02
C GLU A 130 11.38 13.44 35.32
N LEU A 131 10.13 13.01 35.20
CA LEU A 131 9.28 12.69 36.35
C LEU A 131 9.94 11.65 37.25
N LEU A 132 10.37 10.51 36.69
CA LEU A 132 11.04 9.45 37.44
C LEU A 132 12.34 9.94 38.09
N ALA A 133 13.14 10.74 37.39
CA ALA A 133 14.36 11.32 37.93
C ALA A 133 14.08 12.24 39.13
N SER A 134 13.04 13.10 39.02
CA SER A 134 12.63 14.00 40.09
C SER A 134 12.11 13.24 41.33
N THR A 135 11.28 12.21 41.12
CA THR A 135 10.75 11.37 42.20
C THR A 135 11.86 10.55 42.86
N ARG A 136 12.79 9.99 42.09
CA ARG A 136 13.97 9.29 42.61
C ARG A 136 14.81 10.19 43.50
N LYS A 137 15.03 11.45 43.10
CA LYS A 137 15.76 12.41 43.93
C LYS A 137 15.05 12.67 45.26
N ARG A 138 13.73 12.87 45.24
CA ARG A 138 12.91 13.04 46.46
C ARG A 138 13.00 11.84 47.38
N PHE A 139 12.88 10.63 46.84
CA PHE A 139 12.97 9.40 47.63
C PHE A 139 14.35 9.24 48.28
N LYS A 140 15.43 9.63 47.60
CA LYS A 140 16.77 9.65 48.20
C LYS A 140 16.89 10.64 49.36
N THR A 141 16.31 11.83 49.23
CA THR A 141 16.29 12.82 50.31
C THR A 141 15.54 12.28 51.52
N MET A 142 14.32 11.78 51.30
CA MET A 142 13.50 11.18 52.34
C MET A 142 14.17 9.98 53.02
N GLN A 143 14.85 9.13 52.25
CA GLN A 143 15.66 8.03 52.80
C GLN A 143 16.78 8.57 53.69
N SER A 144 17.51 9.60 53.24
CA SER A 144 18.57 10.25 54.02
C SER A 144 18.02 10.89 55.30
N ASP A 145 16.83 11.49 55.25
CA ASP A 145 16.19 12.12 56.41
C ASP A 145 15.84 11.05 57.45
N ILE A 146 15.30 9.90 57.02
CA ILE A 146 15.02 8.76 57.89
C ILE A 146 16.31 8.17 58.46
N GLU A 147 17.35 7.98 57.65
CA GLU A 147 18.65 7.46 58.10
C GLU A 147 19.37 8.40 59.08
N SER A 148 19.06 9.70 59.04
CA SER A 148 19.61 10.69 59.96
C SER A 148 19.01 10.60 61.37
N LEU A 149 17.86 9.93 61.53
CA LEU A 149 17.21 9.67 62.81
C LEU A 149 18.02 8.62 63.59
N ARG A 150 19.00 9.08 64.37
CA ARG A 150 19.80 8.23 65.24
C ARG A 150 19.20 8.20 66.64
N GLU A 151 18.35 7.21 66.87
CA GLU A 151 17.66 6.95 68.14
C GLU A 151 18.65 6.82 69.31
N ASP A 152 19.85 6.25 69.06
CA ASP A 152 20.90 6.05 70.07
C ASP A 152 21.54 7.35 70.59
N THR A 153 21.33 8.49 69.91
CA THR A 153 21.96 9.78 70.27
C THR A 153 21.00 10.70 71.03
N TRP A 154 19.75 10.28 71.25
CA TRP A 154 18.74 11.14 71.87
C TRP A 154 18.96 11.26 73.39
N PRO A 155 18.92 12.48 73.95
CA PRO A 155 19.12 12.67 75.37
C PRO A 155 17.85 12.30 76.16
N GLU A 156 18.00 11.61 77.29
CA GLU A 156 16.89 11.00 78.04
C GLU A 156 15.80 11.99 78.49
N ASP A 157 16.17 13.25 78.72
CA ASP A 157 15.29 14.35 79.11
C ASP A 157 14.38 14.83 77.96
N GLN A 158 14.74 14.58 76.70
CA GLN A 158 14.00 15.05 75.51
C GLN A 158 13.50 13.93 74.60
N ILE A 159 13.55 12.67 75.05
CA ILE A 159 13.10 11.51 74.26
C ILE A 159 11.68 11.68 73.71
N ARG A 160 10.74 12.22 74.50
CA ARG A 160 9.35 12.40 74.04
C ARG A 160 9.23 13.38 72.88
N ASP A 161 10.02 14.46 72.92
CA ASP A 161 10.01 15.49 71.89
C ASP A 161 10.71 15.00 70.63
N GLU A 162 11.87 14.34 70.76
CA GLU A 162 12.58 13.73 69.63
C GLU A 162 11.79 12.60 68.97
N LEU A 163 11.11 11.75 69.75
CA LEU A 163 10.21 10.72 69.22
C LEU A 163 9.05 11.33 68.43
N SER A 164 8.48 12.43 68.94
CA SER A 164 7.40 13.15 68.24
C SER A 164 7.89 13.73 66.92
N LYS A 165 9.10 14.32 66.88
CA LYS A 165 9.72 14.82 65.64
C LYS A 165 10.01 13.69 64.65
N ALA A 166 10.54 12.56 65.13
CA ALA A 166 10.83 11.39 64.30
C ALA A 166 9.56 10.81 63.66
N LEU A 167 8.46 10.74 64.43
CA LEU A 167 7.16 10.32 63.91
C LEU A 167 6.64 11.26 62.82
N VAL A 168 6.78 12.58 62.99
CA VAL A 168 6.40 13.56 61.96
C VAL A 168 7.21 13.36 60.68
N ILE A 169 8.53 13.15 60.78
CA ILE A 169 9.40 12.87 59.62
C ILE A 169 8.96 11.57 58.91
N LEU A 170 8.64 10.54 59.68
CA LEU A 170 8.18 9.26 59.13
C LEU A 170 6.82 9.37 58.43
N ASP A 171 5.89 10.13 59.01
CA ASP A 171 4.56 10.32 58.43
C ASP A 171 4.61 11.19 57.17
N ASP A 172 5.45 12.23 57.15
CA ASP A 172 5.73 13.02 55.94
C ASP A 172 6.34 12.15 54.83
N ALA A 173 7.31 11.29 55.19
CA ALA A 173 7.90 10.35 54.26
C ALA A 173 6.87 9.38 53.64
N ARG A 174 5.96 8.82 54.46
CA ARG A 174 4.89 7.95 53.97
C ARG A 174 3.97 8.68 53.00
N LEU A 175 3.61 9.93 53.31
CA LEU A 175 2.74 10.74 52.47
C LEU A 175 3.39 11.07 51.12
N GLU A 176 4.63 11.55 51.12
CA GLU A 176 5.36 11.87 49.88
C GLU A 176 5.69 10.61 49.06
N PHE A 177 5.94 9.46 49.70
CA PHE A 177 6.09 8.19 49.00
C PHE A 177 4.81 7.81 48.24
N ASN A 178 3.67 7.77 48.93
CA ASN A 178 2.39 7.42 48.32
C ASN A 178 2.01 8.37 47.19
N LYS A 179 2.21 9.67 47.40
CA LYS A 179 2.00 10.71 46.40
C LYS A 179 2.92 10.53 45.18
N GLY A 180 4.20 10.22 45.41
CA GLY A 180 5.16 9.95 44.34
C GLY A 180 4.78 8.72 43.52
N MET A 181 4.34 7.66 44.17
CA MET A 181 3.86 6.44 43.51
C MET A 181 2.59 6.67 42.71
N ALA A 182 1.59 7.36 43.28
CA ALA A 182 0.37 7.72 42.56
C ALA A 182 0.66 8.57 41.31
N LYS A 183 1.63 9.49 41.39
CA LYS A 183 2.04 10.33 40.26
C LYS A 183 2.70 9.53 39.14
N ILE A 184 3.52 8.53 39.49
CA ILE A 184 4.17 7.64 38.51
C ILE A 184 3.14 6.73 37.85
N ASP A 185 2.20 6.19 38.61
CA ASP A 185 1.15 5.32 38.09
C ASP A 185 0.25 6.08 37.11
N ALA A 186 -0.19 7.29 37.48
CA ALA A 186 -0.97 8.16 36.60
C ALA A 186 -0.23 8.48 35.28
N ALA A 187 1.06 8.83 35.35
CA ALA A 187 1.85 9.15 34.16
C ALA A 187 2.14 7.91 33.28
N THR A 188 2.29 6.74 33.89
CA THR A 188 2.51 5.48 33.16
C THR A 188 1.22 4.99 32.49
N GLY A 189 0.08 5.14 33.17
CA GLY A 189 -1.24 4.83 32.61
C GLY A 189 -1.59 5.69 31.40
N GLU A 190 -1.30 6.99 31.44
CA GLU A 190 -1.50 7.90 30.30
C GLU A 190 -0.68 7.49 29.07
N ASN A 191 0.57 7.06 29.28
CA ASN A 191 1.48 6.63 28.21
C ASN A 191 1.04 5.29 27.55
N GLN A 192 0.47 4.36 28.32
CA GLN A 192 -0.06 3.11 27.77
C GLN A 192 -1.32 3.35 26.92
N GLN A 193 -2.11 4.36 27.27
CA GLN A 193 -3.33 4.70 26.55
C GLN A 193 -3.04 5.38 25.20
N THR A 194 -2.00 6.22 25.11
CA THR A 194 -1.53 6.78 23.83
C THR A 194 -0.92 5.73 22.92
N THR A 195 -0.09 4.83 23.47
CA THR A 195 0.50 3.72 22.69
C THR A 195 -0.57 2.76 22.15
N SER A 196 -1.65 2.53 22.91
CA SER A 196 -2.74 1.64 22.49
C SER A 196 -3.64 2.22 21.40
N GLN A 197 -3.72 3.55 21.29
CA GLN A 197 -4.43 4.23 20.19
C GLN A 197 -3.61 4.26 18.89
N SER A 198 -2.28 4.11 18.96
CA SER A 198 -1.37 4.03 17.80
C SER A 198 -1.23 2.64 17.18
N LYS A 199 -2.17 1.71 17.45
CA LYS A 199 -2.09 0.36 16.90
C LYS A 199 -2.29 0.35 15.38
N ALA A 200 -1.14 0.31 14.72
CA ALA A 200 -0.82 -0.32 13.44
C ALA A 200 -1.46 0.29 12.18
N VAL A 201 -0.74 1.24 11.58
CA VAL A 201 -0.78 1.44 10.12
C VAL A 201 -0.05 0.24 9.49
N ILE A 202 -0.72 -0.91 9.38
CA ILE A 202 -0.21 -2.06 8.63
C ILE A 202 -0.23 -1.68 7.15
N PHE A 203 0.89 -1.98 6.49
CA PHE A 203 1.09 -1.83 5.07
C PHE A 203 0.28 -2.92 4.37
N GLU A 204 -0.96 -2.63 4.03
CA GLU A 204 -1.84 -3.59 3.38
C GLU A 204 -1.62 -3.51 1.87
N GLU A 205 -0.69 -4.34 1.41
CA GLU A 205 -0.62 -4.77 0.01
C GLU A 205 -1.99 -5.31 -0.37
N ARG A 206 -2.55 -4.80 -1.46
CA ARG A 206 -3.86 -5.19 -2.00
C ARG A 206 -3.88 -6.67 -2.39
N HIS A 207 -4.15 -7.53 -1.42
CA HIS A 207 -4.60 -8.91 -1.55
C HIS A 207 -5.88 -9.05 -0.73
N GLY A 208 -6.82 -9.83 -1.26
CA GLY A 208 -8.23 -9.81 -0.89
C GLY A 208 -8.50 -9.90 0.61
N HIS A 209 -9.55 -9.18 1.01
CA HIS A 209 -10.35 -9.37 2.22
C HIS A 209 -10.15 -10.74 2.86
N ASP A 210 -9.45 -10.76 4.00
CA ASP A 210 -9.77 -11.53 5.20
C ASP A 210 -8.85 -11.09 6.37
N GLU A 211 -8.70 -9.77 6.57
CA GLU A 211 -8.40 -9.20 7.89
C GLU A 211 -9.69 -8.66 8.49
N GLU A 212 -10.57 -9.56 8.93
CA GLU A 212 -11.64 -9.20 9.86
C GLU A 212 -11.27 -9.70 11.25
N THR A 213 -10.85 -8.74 12.07
CA THR A 213 -11.31 -8.53 13.45
C THR A 213 -11.76 -9.80 14.17
N ARG A 214 -11.06 -10.19 15.26
CA ARG A 214 -11.52 -11.27 16.15
C ARG A 214 -12.99 -11.05 16.51
N ASP A 215 -13.84 -11.77 15.81
CA ASP A 215 -15.24 -11.44 15.65
C ASP A 215 -15.95 -11.55 16.99
N PHE A 216 -17.05 -10.83 17.18
CA PHE A 216 -17.87 -10.90 18.40
C PHE A 216 -18.20 -12.36 18.77
N MET A 217 -18.35 -13.20 17.74
CA MET A 217 -18.53 -14.65 17.84
C MET A 217 -17.36 -15.39 18.51
N TYR A 218 -16.11 -14.93 18.34
CA TYR A 218 -14.93 -15.48 19.01
C TYR A 218 -14.93 -15.15 20.51
N TRP A 219 -15.19 -13.89 20.88
CA TRP A 219 -15.31 -13.50 22.29
C TRP A 219 -16.51 -14.15 22.98
N MET A 220 -17.62 -14.37 22.26
CA MET A 220 -18.76 -15.15 22.74
C MET A 220 -18.40 -16.63 22.97
N LYS A 221 -17.64 -17.25 22.05
CA LYS A 221 -17.12 -18.63 22.23
C LYS A 221 -16.17 -18.74 23.42
N VAL A 222 -15.31 -17.75 23.63
CA VAL A 222 -14.41 -17.70 24.79
C VAL A 222 -15.20 -17.54 26.09
N GLY A 223 -16.21 -16.66 26.11
CA GLY A 223 -17.11 -16.50 27.27
C GLY A 223 -17.89 -17.77 27.59
N LEU A 224 -18.36 -18.50 26.57
CA LEU A 224 -19.05 -19.77 26.75
C LEU A 224 -18.09 -20.87 27.24
N ALA A 225 -16.87 -20.95 26.71
CA ALA A 225 -15.87 -21.90 27.17
C ALA A 225 -15.50 -21.71 28.66
N VAL A 226 -15.46 -20.46 29.13
CA VAL A 226 -15.20 -20.14 30.55
C VAL A 226 -16.41 -20.45 31.45
N SER A 227 -17.65 -20.28 30.96
CA SER A 227 -18.86 -20.56 31.75
C SER A 227 -19.28 -22.04 31.73
N THR A 228 -18.77 -22.84 30.77
CA THR A 228 -19.05 -24.28 30.66
C THR A 228 -18.68 -25.08 31.91
N PRO A 229 -17.48 -24.95 32.53
CA PRO A 229 -17.17 -25.68 33.75
C PRO A 229 -18.12 -25.31 34.91
N LEU A 230 -18.53 -24.05 35.01
CA LEU A 230 -19.46 -23.60 36.05
C LEU A 230 -20.87 -24.19 35.84
N MET A 231 -21.40 -24.14 34.61
CA MET A 231 -22.70 -24.73 34.29
C MET A 231 -22.69 -26.26 34.44
N ALA A 232 -21.62 -26.93 34.05
CA ALA A 232 -21.46 -28.37 34.24
C ALA A 232 -21.50 -28.75 35.73
N THR A 233 -20.81 -27.99 36.59
CA THR A 233 -20.85 -28.25 38.04
C THR A 233 -22.24 -28.08 38.64
N LEU A 234 -23.01 -27.06 38.21
CA LEU A 234 -24.38 -26.84 38.67
C LEU A 234 -25.33 -27.95 38.22
N VAL A 235 -25.19 -28.43 36.97
CA VAL A 235 -26.01 -29.55 36.47
C VAL A 235 -25.70 -30.85 37.22
N ILE A 236 -24.43 -31.11 37.52
CA ILE A 236 -24.04 -32.30 38.31
C ILE A 236 -24.62 -32.21 39.73
N LEU A 237 -24.53 -31.04 40.38
CA LEU A 237 -25.13 -30.82 41.71
C LEU A 237 -26.65 -30.99 41.68
N PHE A 238 -27.32 -30.49 40.65
CA PHE A 238 -28.76 -30.64 40.48
C PHE A 238 -29.15 -32.11 40.27
N LEU A 239 -28.43 -32.85 39.43
CA LEU A 239 -28.67 -34.28 39.25
C LEU A 239 -28.41 -35.07 40.53
N PHE A 240 -27.38 -34.70 41.30
CA PHE A 240 -27.12 -35.30 42.61
C PHE A 240 -28.26 -35.02 43.59
N PHE A 241 -28.78 -33.78 43.63
CA PHE A 241 -29.94 -33.41 44.44
C PHE A 241 -31.20 -34.20 44.04
N VAL A 242 -31.49 -34.29 42.74
CA VAL A 242 -32.62 -35.08 42.23
C VAL A 242 -32.46 -36.56 42.55
N LEU A 243 -31.25 -37.10 42.45
CA LEU A 243 -30.96 -38.49 42.83
C LEU A 243 -31.15 -38.72 44.32
N LEU A 244 -30.68 -37.82 45.18
CA LEU A 244 -30.86 -37.90 46.63
C LEU A 244 -32.33 -37.82 47.04
N HIS A 245 -33.09 -36.94 46.39
CA HIS A 245 -34.52 -36.81 46.57
C HIS A 245 -35.28 -38.04 46.05
N SER A 246 -34.88 -38.59 44.89
CA SER A 246 -35.50 -39.81 44.32
C SER A 246 -35.16 -41.07 45.12
N SER A 247 -34.01 -41.09 45.79
CA SER A 247 -33.56 -42.19 46.67
C SER A 247 -34.09 -42.04 48.11
N GLY A 248 -34.91 -41.02 48.38
CA GLY A 248 -35.62 -40.83 49.65
C GLY A 248 -34.72 -40.53 50.85
N MET A 249 -33.57 -39.88 50.63
CA MET A 249 -32.62 -39.55 51.70
C MET A 249 -32.62 -38.06 52.08
N ILE A 250 -33.69 -37.32 51.76
CA ILE A 250 -34.13 -36.05 52.36
C ILE A 250 -35.66 -36.03 52.36
#